data_AF-A0A0N8GRC5-F1
#
_entry.id   AF-A0A0N8GRC5-F1
#
_cell.length_a   1.000
_cell.length_b   1.000
_cell.length_c   1.000
_cell.angle_alpha   90.00
_cell.angle_beta   90.00
_cell.angle_gamma   90.00
#
_symmetry.space_group_name_H-M   'P 1'
#
loop_
_entity.id
_entity.type
_entity.pdbx_description
1 polymer ?
#
loop_
_entity_poly.entity_id
_entity_poly.type
_entity_poly.pdbx_seq_one_letter_code
_entity_poly.pdbx_strand_id
1 'polypeptide(L)'
;MPEIDYHVPTNPKKPKLGIMIVASLNILNTSLFGIGFFSLKVGTCDFDREGICISMIFLGLIMSVIFSLALLVIGFILIKQTSPLMRWIMLGLPTIELVVGTIWLLSIMV
;
A
#
# COMPACT_ATOMS: atom_id res chain seq x y z
N MET A 1 48.82 -24.20 -19.16
CA MET A 1 47.37 -24.44 -19.19
C MET A 1 46.70 -23.08 -19.14
N PRO A 2 45.79 -22.73 -20.06
CA PRO A 2 45.13 -21.43 -20.02
C PRO A 2 44.20 -21.38 -18.81
N GLU A 3 44.37 -20.34 -17.99
CA GLU A 3 43.50 -20.05 -16.84
C GLU A 3 42.13 -19.62 -17.33
N ILE A 4 41.10 -20.38 -16.98
CA ILE A 4 39.70 -20.04 -17.28
C ILE A 4 39.30 -18.95 -16.29
N ASP A 5 39.25 -17.71 -16.78
CA ASP A 5 38.87 -16.54 -16.00
C ASP A 5 37.37 -16.61 -15.71
N TYR A 6 37.02 -17.14 -14.54
CA TYR A 6 35.64 -17.28 -14.10
C TYR A 6 35.17 -15.94 -13.52
N HIS A 7 34.45 -15.17 -14.33
CA HIS A 7 33.85 -13.93 -13.85
C HIS A 7 32.62 -14.25 -12.99
N VAL A 8 32.79 -14.34 -11.67
CA VAL A 8 31.66 -14.39 -10.74
C VAL A 8 30.98 -13.02 -10.79
N PRO A 9 29.69 -12.92 -11.14
CA PRO A 9 28.99 -11.66 -11.08
C PRO A 9 28.89 -11.24 -9.61
N THR A 10 29.84 -10.42 -9.17
CA THR A 10 29.82 -9.66 -7.92
C THR A 10 28.82 -8.54 -8.08
N ASN A 11 27.53 -8.90 -8.21
CA ASN A 11 26.47 -7.92 -8.16
C ASN A 11 26.27 -7.58 -6.68
N PRO A 12 26.77 -6.43 -6.17
CA PRO A 12 26.57 -6.08 -4.78
C PRO A 12 25.06 -6.06 -4.54
N LYS A 13 24.58 -6.84 -3.57
CA LYS A 13 23.18 -6.79 -3.13
C LYS A 13 22.89 -5.35 -2.70
N LYS A 14 22.35 -4.55 -3.63
CA LYS A 14 21.97 -3.16 -3.33
C LYS A 14 21.09 -3.16 -2.09
N PRO A 15 21.29 -2.23 -1.15
CA PRO A 15 20.58 -2.22 0.12
C PRO A 15 19.07 -2.15 -0.14
N LYS A 16 18.36 -3.26 0.10
CA LYS A 16 16.91 -3.40 -0.13
C LYS A 16 16.08 -2.78 0.99
N LEU A 17 16.70 -2.09 1.95
CA LEU A 17 16.04 -1.61 3.16
C LEU A 17 14.90 -0.62 2.83
N GLY A 18 15.14 0.34 1.94
CA GLY A 18 14.10 1.29 1.50
C GLY A 18 12.93 0.61 0.79
N ILE A 19 13.22 -0.42 -0.01
CA ILE A 19 12.20 -1.22 -0.69
C ILE A 19 11.38 -2.03 0.32
N MET A 20 12.02 -2.64 1.32
CA MET A 20 11.31 -3.36 2.38
C MET A 20 10.42 -2.44 3.20
N ILE A 21 10.89 -1.22 3.52
CA ILE A 21 10.09 -0.23 4.24
C ILE A 21 8.85 0.16 3.44
N VAL A 22 9.01 0.55 2.16
CA VAL A 22 7.87 0.93 1.30
C VAL A 22 6.89 -0.22 1.11
N ALA A 23 7.37 -1.46 0.98
CA ALA A 23 6.51 -2.63 0.90
C ALA A 23 5.74 -2.86 2.22
N SER A 24 6.41 -2.74 3.37
CA SER A 24 5.75 -2.87 4.67
C SER A 24 4.71 -1.77 4.91
N LEU A 25 4.99 -0.54 4.49
CA LEU A 25 4.04 0.58 4.56
C LEU A 25 2.81 0.33 3.68
N ASN A 26 2.98 -0.20 2.47
CA ASN A 26 1.85 -0.58 1.61
C ASN A 26 0.97 -1.64 2.29
N ILE A 27 1.57 -2.69 2.84
CA ILE A 27 0.82 -3.76 3.53
C ILE A 27 0.07 -3.20 4.74
N LEU A 28 0.73 -2.37 5.56
CA LEU A 28 0.12 -1.74 6.72
C LEU A 28 -1.04 -0.83 6.31
N ASN A 29 -0.84 0.03 5.31
CA ASN A 29 -1.87 0.95 4.84
C ASN A 29 -3.09 0.20 4.29
N THR A 30 -2.87 -0.81 3.44
CA THR A 30 -3.97 -1.59 2.89
C THR A 30 -4.69 -2.42 3.95
N SER A 31 -3.98 -2.91 4.97
CA SER A 31 -4.63 -3.59 6.10
C SER A 31 -5.49 -2.64 6.94
N LEU A 32 -5.01 -1.41 7.19
CA LEU A 32 -5.77 -0.38 7.90
C LEU A 32 -7.00 0.05 7.10
N PHE A 33 -6.85 0.24 5.79
CA PHE A 33 -7.97 0.52 4.88
C PHE A 33 -9.02 -0.59 4.95
N GLY A 34 -8.59 -1.86 4.86
CA GLY A 34 -9.48 -3.01 4.95
C GLY A 34 -10.24 -3.05 6.27
N ILE A 35 -9.55 -2.91 7.40
CA ILE A 35 -10.18 -2.91 8.74
C ILE A 35 -11.17 -1.76 8.87
N GLY A 36 -10.79 -0.54 8.48
CA GLY A 36 -11.68 0.63 8.55
C GLY A 36 -12.91 0.45 7.66
N PHE A 37 -12.73 -0.05 6.44
CA PHE A 37 -13.82 -0.29 5.50
C PHE A 37 -14.80 -1.35 6.00
N PHE A 38 -14.30 -2.49 6.51
CA PHE A 38 -15.15 -3.52 7.11
C PHE A 38 -15.84 -3.03 8.38
N SER A 39 -15.16 -2.24 9.22
CA SER A 39 -15.76 -1.69 10.45
C SER A 39 -16.95 -0.78 10.15
N LEU A 40 -16.88 0.03 9.09
CA LEU A 40 -18.02 0.83 8.63
C LEU A 40 -19.18 -0.04 8.12
N LYS A 41 -18.89 -1.14 7.40
CA LYS A 41 -19.92 -2.01 6.82
C LYS A 41 -20.60 -2.91 7.86
N VAL A 42 -19.85 -3.37 8.86
CA VAL A 42 -20.35 -4.28 9.90
C VAL A 42 -21.05 -3.52 11.04
N GLY A 43 -20.93 -2.19 11.10
CA GLY A 43 -21.62 -1.38 12.11
C GLY A 43 -20.98 -1.44 13.50
N THR A 44 -19.67 -1.69 13.58
CA THR A 44 -18.98 -1.84 14.88
C THR A 44 -18.98 -0.55 15.72
N CYS A 45 -19.34 0.60 15.13
CA CYS A 45 -19.47 1.88 15.81
C CYS A 45 -20.92 2.23 16.23
N ASP A 46 -21.90 1.33 16.13
CA ASP A 46 -23.33 1.64 16.41
C ASP A 46 -23.61 2.07 17.86
N PHE A 47 -22.71 1.79 18.80
CA PHE A 47 -22.85 2.22 20.20
C PHE A 47 -22.49 3.70 20.44
N ASP A 48 -21.93 4.39 19.45
CA ASP A 48 -21.42 5.75 19.62
C ASP A 48 -22.47 6.80 19.23
N ARG A 49 -23.16 7.35 20.24
CA ARG A 49 -24.29 8.28 20.09
C ARG A 49 -23.94 9.57 19.35
N GLU A 50 -22.66 9.94 19.34
CA GLU A 50 -22.16 11.21 18.78
C GLU A 50 -21.57 11.06 17.36
N GLY A 51 -21.52 9.84 16.82
CA GLY A 51 -20.98 9.59 15.47
C GLY A 51 -19.47 9.87 15.32
N ILE A 52 -18.75 10.03 16.44
CA ILE A 52 -17.33 10.34 16.47
C ILE A 52 -16.51 9.16 15.92
N CYS A 53 -16.82 7.93 16.33
CA CYS A 53 -16.19 6.71 15.82
C CYS A 53 -16.30 6.60 14.29
N ILE A 54 -17.50 6.80 13.74
CA ILE A 54 -17.74 6.76 12.29
C ILE A 54 -16.93 7.85 11.59
N SER A 55 -16.95 9.07 12.13
CA SER A 55 -16.22 10.21 11.56
C SER A 55 -14.70 10.01 11.57
N MET A 56 -14.14 9.43 12.64
CA MET A 56 -12.72 9.10 12.72
C MET A 56 -12.32 8.01 11.73
N ILE A 57 -13.14 6.96 11.56
CA ILE A 57 -12.87 5.92 10.57
C ILE A 57 -12.97 6.50 9.16
N PHE A 58 -13.95 7.36 8.90
CA PHE A 58 -14.10 8.03 7.61
C PHE A 58 -12.88 8.88 7.25
N LEU A 59 -12.41 9.71 8.20
CA LEU A 59 -11.17 10.48 8.04
C LEU A 59 -9.96 9.56 7.84
N GLY A 60 -9.86 8.47 8.60
CA GLY A 60 -8.80 7.47 8.47
C GLY A 60 -8.75 6.84 7.08
N LEU A 61 -9.91 6.51 6.51
CA LEU A 61 -10.02 5.96 5.14
C LEU A 61 -9.57 6.97 4.08
N ILE A 62 -9.98 8.24 4.19
CA ILE A 62 -9.54 9.30 3.27
C ILE A 62 -8.02 9.45 3.33
N MET A 63 -7.45 9.50 4.54
CA MET A 63 -6.01 9.62 4.72
C MET A 63 -5.26 8.40 4.17
N SER A 64 -5.82 7.19 4.32
CA SER A 64 -5.28 5.95 3.74
C SER A 64 -5.23 6.01 2.21
N VAL A 65 -6.29 6.51 1.55
CA VAL A 65 -6.34 6.68 0.08
C VAL A 65 -5.28 7.69 -0.39
N ILE A 66 -5.14 8.82 0.31
CA ILE A 66 -4.10 9.83 0.01
C ILE A 66 -2.70 9.23 0.19
N PHE A 67 -2.49 8.46 1.26
CA PHE A 67 -1.20 7.82 1.53
C PHE A 67 -0.88 6.74 0.49
N SER A 68 -1.88 5.97 0.03
CA SER A 68 -1.76 5.03 -1.08
C SER A 68 -1.34 5.70 -2.38
N LEU A 69 -1.87 6.89 -2.69
CA LEU A 69 -1.45 7.70 -3.83
C LEU A 69 0.05 8.06 -3.73
N ALA A 70 0.52 8.49 -2.56
CA ALA A 70 1.93 8.80 -2.33
C ALA A 70 2.82 7.56 -2.46
N LEU A 71 2.42 6.43 -1.87
CA LEU A 71 3.15 5.16 -1.96
C LEU A 71 3.21 4.62 -3.39
N LEU A 72 2.16 4.82 -4.19
CA LEU A 72 2.11 4.43 -5.60
C LEU A 72 3.12 5.23 -6.43
N VAL A 73 3.22 6.55 -6.23
CA VAL A 73 4.23 7.40 -6.88
C VAL A 73 5.65 6.93 -6.51
N ILE A 74 5.89 6.63 -5.24
CA ILE A 74 7.18 6.09 -4.78
C ILE A 74 7.46 4.72 -5.40
N GLY A 75 6.45 3.85 -5.50
CA GLY A 75 6.53 2.54 -6.15
C GLY A 75 6.93 2.64 -7.62
N PHE A 76 6.40 3.63 -8.34
CA PHE A 76 6.79 3.90 -9.74
C PHE A 76 8.26 4.31 -9.87
N ILE A 77 8.75 5.16 -8.97
CA ILE A 77 10.16 5.58 -8.96
C ILE A 77 11.09 4.38 -8.70
N LEU A 78 10.67 3.46 -7.81
CA LEU A 78 11.46 2.30 -7.38
C LEU A 78 11.28 1.06 -8.27
N ILE A 79 10.45 1.13 -9.33
CA ILE A 79 10.09 -0.03 -10.16
C ILE A 79 11.30 -0.73 -10.79
N LYS A 80 12.32 0.03 -11.21
CA LYS A 80 13.52 -0.51 -11.87
C LYS A 80 14.42 -1.32 -10.92
N GLN A 81 14.27 -1.13 -9.62
CA GLN A 81 15.12 -1.73 -8.59
C GLN A 81 14.45 -2.90 -7.85
N THR A 82 13.17 -3.15 -8.12
CA THR A 82 12.34 -4.14 -7.42
C THR A 82 12.16 -5.42 -8.22
N SER A 83 12.10 -6.55 -7.51
CA SER A 83 11.75 -7.86 -8.10
C SER A 83 10.29 -7.86 -8.58
N PRO A 84 9.92 -8.72 -9.55
CA PRO A 84 8.55 -8.75 -10.09
C PRO A 84 7.47 -8.95 -9.01
N LEU A 85 7.75 -9.74 -7.97
CA LEU A 85 6.83 -9.95 -6.85
C LEU A 85 6.68 -8.69 -5.98
N MET A 86 7.79 -8.00 -5.68
CA MET A 86 7.76 -6.73 -4.95
C MET A 86 7.09 -5.60 -5.73
N ARG A 87 7.19 -5.60 -7.08
CA ARG A 87 6.46 -4.64 -7.92
C ARG A 87 4.95 -4.78 -7.75
N TRP A 88 4.46 -6.01 -7.67
CA TRP A 88 3.04 -6.27 -7.40
C TRP A 88 2.60 -5.74 -6.04
N ILE A 89 3.43 -5.89 -5.02
CA ILE A 89 3.13 -5.35 -3.68
C ILE A 89 3.18 -3.81 -3.67
N MET A 90 4.14 -3.20 -4.35
CA MET A 90 4.30 -1.73 -4.35
C MET A 90 3.36 -0.97 -5.27
N LEU A 91 2.86 -1.62 -6.33
CA LEU A 91 1.99 -0.98 -7.30
C LEU A 91 0.58 -1.54 -7.25
N GLY A 92 0.45 -2.87 -7.18
CA GLY A 92 -0.85 -3.55 -7.21
C GLY A 92 -1.71 -3.24 -6.00
N LEU A 93 -1.18 -3.41 -4.78
CA LEU A 93 -1.91 -3.11 -3.53
C LEU A 93 -2.45 -1.68 -3.47
N PRO A 94 -1.61 -0.62 -3.62
CA PRO A 94 -2.14 0.74 -3.57
C PRO A 94 -3.07 1.05 -4.74
N THR A 95 -2.89 0.44 -5.92
CA THR A 95 -3.85 0.61 -7.03
C THR A 95 -5.22 0.03 -6.68
N ILE A 96 -5.28 -1.17 -6.09
CA ILE A 96 -6.53 -1.79 -5.64
C ILE A 96 -7.20 -0.89 -4.58
N GLU A 97 -6.42 -0.40 -3.61
CA GLU A 97 -6.93 0.48 -2.57
C GLU A 97 -7.51 1.78 -3.16
N LEU A 98 -6.85 2.40 -4.14
CA LEU A 98 -7.38 3.58 -4.83
C LEU A 98 -8.66 3.28 -5.61
N VAL A 99 -8.74 2.17 -6.33
CA VAL A 99 -9.95 1.79 -7.09
C VAL A 99 -11.12 1.55 -6.13
N VAL A 100 -10.91 0.79 -5.06
CA VAL A 100 -11.96 0.51 -4.06
C VAL A 100 -12.36 1.79 -3.32
N GLY A 101 -11.38 2.59 -2.91
CA GLY A 101 -11.61 3.86 -2.22
C GLY A 101 -12.38 4.87 -3.08
N THR A 102 -12.04 4.99 -4.37
CA THR A 102 -12.74 5.90 -5.30
C THR A 102 -14.17 5.43 -5.60
N ILE A 103 -14.40 4.13 -5.82
CA ILE A 103 -15.76 3.58 -5.99
C ILE A 103 -16.61 3.86 -4.74
N TRP A 104 -16.04 3.66 -3.56
CA TRP A 104 -16.73 3.92 -2.30
C TRP A 104 -17.07 5.40 -2.11
N LEU A 105 -16.13 6.32 -2.39
CA LEU A 105 -16.38 7.76 -2.34
C LEU A 105 -17.50 8.17 -3.31
N LEU A 106 -17.48 7.65 -4.54
CA LEU A 106 -18.54 7.92 -5.52
C LEU A 106 -19.90 7.40 -5.04
N SER A 107 -19.93 6.24 -4.38
CA SER A 107 -21.16 5.64 -3.86
C SER A 107 -21.80 6.43 -2.71
N ILE A 108 -21.06 7.32 -2.06
CA ILE A 108 -21.58 8.20 -0.99
C ILE A 108 -22.09 9.53 -1.58
N MET A 109 -21.56 9.94 -2.74
CA MET A 109 -21.94 11.19 -3.40
C MET A 109 -23.22 11.08 -4.25
N VAL A 110 -23.66 9.86 -4.58
CA VAL A 110 -24.90 9.55 -5.32
C VAL A 110 -26.00 9.15 -4.35
#